data_AF-A0A1E1WSS0-F1
#
_entry.id   AF-A0A1E1WSS0-F1
#
_cell.length_a   1.000
_cell.length_b   1.000
_cell.length_c   1.000
_cell.angle_alpha   90.00
_cell.angle_beta   90.00
_cell.angle_gamma   90.00
#
_symmetry.space_group_name_H-M   'P 1'
#
loop_
_entity.id
_entity.type
_entity.pdbx_description
1 polymer ?
#
loop_
_entity_poly.entity_id
_entity_poly.type
_entity_poly.pdbx_seq_one_letter_code
_entity_poly.pdbx_strand_id
1 'polypeptide(L)'
;DHRWVGMWWGGFLLCGLLLILVAIPFFSFPKVLVREKEKIRLVEKAAAASGSSVTKPPKPQTEDTGYGKDIKDIPVSMWRLLKNPVYVVTCLGACMELMIVSGFVVFLPKYLETQFSLGKSQASVFTGSIAIPGACIGIFMGGCLLKRLELRPKGAVQFVLISNTICLSCYALLFFLGCDNIKMAGTTIPYTNNSNLEPFKVNLTAACNFNCLCTETDMEPVCGNNGLTYFSPCHAGCAAFSSRSNFTNCACVHENSRDVGAAAVVGGAS
;
A
#
# COMPACT_ATOMS: atom_id res chain seq x y z
N ASP A 1 -1.80 11.66 30.42
CA ASP A 1 -1.32 12.75 29.57
C ASP A 1 -1.42 12.44 28.08
N HIS A 2 -2.34 13.12 27.39
CA HIS A 2 -2.51 13.08 25.92
C HIS A 2 -1.60 14.07 25.17
N ARG A 3 -0.65 14.73 25.87
CA ARG A 3 0.21 15.79 25.32
C ARG A 3 1.64 15.33 24.98
N TRP A 4 1.93 14.04 25.06
CA TRP A 4 3.23 13.53 24.61
C TRP A 4 3.22 13.43 23.08
N VAL A 5 3.56 14.54 22.42
CA VAL A 5 3.95 14.56 21.01
C VAL A 5 5.24 13.74 20.94
N GLY A 6 5.11 12.46 20.64
CA GLY A 6 6.25 11.55 20.58
C GLY A 6 7.30 12.01 19.59
N MET A 7 8.47 11.36 19.62
CA MET A 7 9.64 11.70 18.80
C MET A 7 9.43 11.40 17.30
N TRP A 8 8.40 11.99 16.69
CA TRP A 8 8.02 11.82 15.28
C TRP A 8 9.12 12.29 14.32
N TRP A 9 9.94 13.25 14.73
CA TRP A 9 11.07 13.76 13.97
C TRP A 9 12.29 12.83 13.97
N GLY A 10 12.38 11.90 14.94
CA GLY A 10 13.55 11.03 15.10
C GLY A 10 13.79 10.13 13.89
N GLY A 11 12.71 9.69 13.23
CA GLY A 11 12.79 8.91 12.00
C GLY A 11 13.47 9.67 10.86
N PHE A 12 13.20 10.97 10.70
CA PHE A 12 13.83 11.77 9.65
C PHE A 12 15.34 11.93 9.86
N LEU A 13 15.78 12.14 11.10
CA LEU A 13 17.21 12.25 11.42
C LEU A 13 17.94 10.92 11.20
N LEU A 14 17.34 9.80 11.63
CA LEU A 14 17.92 8.48 11.43
C LEU A 14 18.02 8.14 9.94
N CYS A 15 16.95 8.34 9.17
CA CYS A 15 16.95 8.14 7.73
C CYS A 15 17.96 9.06 7.02
N GLY A 16 18.05 10.33 7.43
CA GLY A 16 19.03 11.27 6.89
C GLY A 16 20.47 10.82 7.12
N LEU A 17 20.79 10.36 8.32
CA LEU A 17 22.12 9.85 8.65
C LEU A 17 22.47 8.58 7.84
N LEU A 18 21.52 7.66 7.71
CA LEU A 18 21.69 6.46 6.87
C LEU A 18 21.93 6.81 5.40
N LEU A 19 21.22 7.80 4.86
CA LEU A 19 21.43 8.27 3.48
C LEU A 19 22.82 8.90 3.30
N ILE A 20 23.32 9.64 4.29
CA ILE A 20 24.69 10.18 4.26
C ILE A 20 25.72 9.05 4.27
N LEU A 21 25.53 8.03 5.10
CA LEU A 21 26.43 6.86 5.13
C LEU A 21 26.45 6.12 3.79
N VAL A 22 25.30 5.98 3.12
CA VAL A 22 25.22 5.39 1.78
C VAL A 22 25.86 6.31 0.73
N ALA A 23 25.77 7.64 0.86
CA ALA A 23 26.38 8.56 -0.10
C ALA A 23 27.91 8.44 -0.17
N ILE A 24 28.59 8.13 0.95
CA ILE A 24 30.06 7.99 1.03
C ILE A 24 30.63 6.98 0.02
N PRO A 25 30.18 5.71 -0.03
CA PRO A 25 30.63 4.77 -1.05
C PRO A 25 30.17 5.18 -2.46
N PHE A 26 29.03 5.87 -2.62
CA PHE A 26 28.61 6.40 -3.92
C PHE A 26 29.59 7.44 -4.48
N PHE A 27 30.22 8.26 -3.62
CA PHE A 27 31.29 9.19 -4.05
C PHE A 27 32.57 8.48 -4.52
N SER A 28 32.76 7.21 -4.15
CA SER A 28 33.91 6.41 -4.57
C SER A 28 33.75 5.83 -5.98
N PHE A 29 32.59 5.98 -6.63
CA PHE A 29 32.43 5.56 -8.02
C PHE A 29 33.22 6.47 -8.97
N PRO A 30 33.97 5.89 -9.92
CA PRO A 30 34.74 6.67 -10.88
C PRO A 30 33.82 7.53 -11.74
N LYS A 31 34.18 8.81 -11.92
CA LYS A 31 33.43 9.79 -12.72
C LYS A 31 33.16 9.33 -14.16
N VAL A 32 33.95 8.38 -14.68
CA VAL A 32 33.78 7.80 -16.00
C VAL A 32 34.04 6.30 -15.95
N LEU A 33 33.02 5.50 -16.27
CA LEU A 33 33.16 4.06 -16.47
C LEU A 33 33.76 3.79 -17.87
N VAL A 34 35.08 3.93 -17.98
CA VAL A 34 35.84 3.75 -19.25
C VAL A 34 35.52 2.41 -19.91
N ARG A 35 35.41 1.35 -19.10
CA ARG A 35 35.12 -0.02 -19.54
C ARG A 35 33.73 -0.19 -20.17
N GLU A 36 32.73 0.56 -19.69
CA GLU A 36 31.37 0.48 -20.23
C GLU A 36 31.24 1.28 -21.54
N LYS A 37 31.92 2.43 -21.63
CA LYS A 37 32.10 3.17 -22.89
C LYS A 37 32.76 2.32 -23.97
N GLU A 38 33.75 1.52 -23.60
CA GLU A 38 34.45 0.64 -24.52
C GLU A 38 33.56 -0.52 -25.01
N LYS A 39 32.79 -1.15 -24.10
CA LYS A 39 31.82 -2.20 -24.49
C LYS A 39 30.75 -1.69 -25.46
N ILE A 40 30.18 -0.51 -25.22
CA ILE A 40 29.18 0.08 -26.13
C ILE A 40 29.80 0.29 -27.52
N ARG A 41 31.03 0.84 -27.58
CA ARG A 41 31.77 1.01 -28.84
C ARG A 41 32.07 -0.31 -29.56
N LEU A 42 32.37 -1.37 -28.81
CA LEU A 42 32.63 -2.70 -29.38
C LEU A 42 31.36 -3.36 -29.92
N VAL A 43 30.22 -3.24 -29.20
CA VAL A 43 28.91 -3.73 -29.66
C VAL A 43 28.46 -3.01 -30.92
N GLU A 44 28.67 -1.69 -30.99
CA GLU A 44 28.38 -0.87 -32.16
C GLU A 44 29.25 -1.26 -33.38
N LYS A 45 30.56 -1.50 -33.16
CA LYS A 45 31.47 -2.00 -34.19
C LYS A 45 31.13 -3.42 -34.67
N ALA A 46 30.74 -4.32 -33.75
CA ALA A 46 30.35 -5.68 -34.10
C ALA A 46 29.03 -5.72 -34.91
N ALA A 47 28.07 -4.85 -34.58
CA ALA A 47 26.84 -4.67 -35.35
C ALA A 47 27.12 -4.12 -36.76
N ALA A 48 28.10 -3.23 -36.92
CA ALA A 48 28.50 -2.69 -38.22
C ALA A 48 29.26 -3.72 -39.10
N ALA A 49 30.01 -4.65 -38.49
CA ALA A 49 30.80 -5.66 -39.20
C ALA A 49 29.98 -6.86 -39.72
N SER A 50 28.79 -7.12 -39.17
CA SER A 50 28.06 -8.38 -39.40
C SER A 50 27.05 -8.38 -40.56
N GLY A 51 26.95 -7.32 -41.38
CA GLY A 51 26.36 -7.35 -42.73
C GLY A 51 24.93 -7.91 -42.91
N SER A 52 24.14 -8.10 -41.84
CA SER A 52 22.82 -8.75 -41.95
C SER A 52 21.76 -7.77 -42.43
N SER A 53 21.27 -8.02 -43.65
CA SER A 53 20.12 -7.37 -44.26
C SER A 53 18.83 -7.73 -43.52
N VAL A 54 18.52 -7.00 -42.46
CA VAL A 54 17.18 -6.91 -41.88
C VAL A 54 16.78 -5.45 -41.96
N THR A 55 15.61 -5.19 -42.53
CA THR A 55 14.89 -3.90 -42.62
C THR A 55 15.44 -2.85 -41.65
N LYS A 56 16.05 -1.78 -42.21
CA LYS A 56 16.65 -0.66 -41.48
C LYS A 56 15.93 -0.42 -40.14
N PRO A 57 16.52 -0.76 -38.98
CA PRO A 57 16.24 0.01 -37.78
C PRO A 57 16.59 1.47 -38.12
N PRO A 58 15.85 2.48 -37.64
CA PRO A 58 16.14 3.86 -37.99
C PRO A 58 17.60 4.12 -37.66
N LYS A 59 18.39 4.51 -38.67
CA LYS A 59 19.81 4.82 -38.55
C LYS A 59 20.05 5.58 -37.23
N PRO A 60 20.91 5.11 -36.31
CA PRO A 60 21.66 6.08 -35.54
C PRO A 60 22.54 6.75 -36.59
N GLN A 61 22.18 7.96 -36.99
CA GLN A 61 23.06 8.79 -37.77
C GLN A 61 24.37 8.86 -36.97
N THR A 62 25.42 8.27 -37.52
CA THR A 62 26.80 8.68 -37.29
C THR A 62 26.91 10.13 -37.73
N GLU A 63 26.40 11.02 -36.90
CA GLU A 63 26.94 12.34 -36.69
C GLU A 63 27.11 12.42 -35.18
N ASP A 64 28.35 12.59 -34.73
CA ASP A 64 28.72 13.08 -33.41
C ASP A 64 28.09 14.47 -33.18
N THR A 65 26.76 14.59 -33.16
CA THR A 65 26.08 15.75 -32.58
C THR A 65 26.05 15.48 -31.09
N GLY A 66 26.87 16.23 -30.37
CA GLY A 66 27.16 16.00 -28.96
C GLY A 66 25.89 16.06 -28.11
N TYR A 67 25.27 14.90 -27.87
CA TYR A 67 24.25 14.75 -26.85
C TYR A 67 24.89 15.12 -25.49
N GLY A 68 24.50 16.28 -24.96
CA GLY A 68 25.06 16.84 -23.72
C GLY A 68 26.12 17.94 -23.88
N LYS A 69 26.38 18.44 -25.11
CA LYS A 69 27.20 19.67 -25.30
C LYS A 69 26.36 20.95 -25.30
N ASP A 70 25.11 20.88 -25.77
CA ASP A 70 24.19 22.02 -25.82
C ASP A 70 22.93 21.72 -25.01
N ILE A 71 22.62 22.57 -24.02
CA ILE A 71 21.40 22.46 -23.18
C ILE A 71 20.12 22.52 -24.05
N LYS A 72 20.23 23.05 -25.26
CA LYS A 72 19.16 23.18 -26.26
C LYS A 72 18.78 21.86 -26.94
N ASP A 73 19.63 20.83 -26.91
CA ASP A 73 19.33 19.52 -27.49
C ASP A 73 18.44 18.66 -26.57
N ILE A 74 18.40 18.98 -25.28
CA ILE A 74 17.58 18.31 -24.27
C ILE A 74 16.08 18.52 -24.58
N PRO A 75 15.54 19.76 -24.70
CA PRO A 75 14.11 19.96 -24.96
C PRO A 75 13.67 19.39 -26.31
N VAL A 76 14.51 19.45 -27.34
CA VAL A 76 14.22 18.86 -28.67
C VAL A 76 14.10 17.34 -28.56
N SER A 77 14.98 16.70 -27.80
CA SER A 77 14.97 15.25 -27.56
C SER A 77 13.78 14.82 -26.72
N MET A 78 13.43 15.58 -25.67
CA MET A 78 12.24 15.33 -24.85
C MET A 78 10.96 15.45 -25.69
N TRP A 79 10.88 16.46 -26.56
CA TRP A 79 9.74 16.62 -27.47
C TRP A 79 9.63 15.46 -28.46
N ARG A 80 10.76 14.96 -28.97
CA ARG A 80 10.80 13.78 -29.86
C ARG A 80 10.31 12.51 -29.15
N LEU A 81 10.64 12.33 -27.88
CA LEU A 81 10.14 11.22 -27.05
C LEU A 81 8.63 11.35 -26.79
N LEU A 82 8.16 12.56 -26.45
CA LEU A 82 6.73 12.83 -26.25
C LEU A 82 5.90 12.65 -27.52
N LYS A 83 6.48 12.84 -28.70
CA LYS A 83 5.80 12.57 -29.97
C LYS A 83 5.72 11.06 -30.30
N ASN A 84 6.41 10.20 -29.56
CA ASN A 84 6.33 8.76 -29.73
C ASN A 84 5.14 8.19 -28.92
N PRO A 85 4.08 7.71 -29.59
CA PRO A 85 2.86 7.27 -28.90
C PRO A 85 3.09 6.09 -27.95
N VAL A 86 4.04 5.19 -28.26
CA VAL A 86 4.36 4.05 -27.38
C VAL A 86 4.98 4.52 -26.07
N TYR A 87 5.84 5.53 -26.13
CA TYR A 87 6.48 6.10 -24.94
C TYR A 87 5.45 6.83 -24.07
N VAL A 88 4.55 7.61 -24.67
CA VAL A 88 3.51 8.34 -23.93
C VAL A 88 2.56 7.37 -23.23
N VAL A 89 2.08 6.33 -23.90
CA VAL A 89 1.19 5.32 -23.29
C VAL A 89 1.88 4.61 -22.14
N THR A 90 3.15 4.26 -22.29
CA THR A 90 3.94 3.61 -21.21
C THR A 90 4.11 4.55 -20.02
N CYS A 91 4.41 5.83 -20.26
CA CYS A 91 4.56 6.83 -19.22
C CYS A 91 3.24 7.10 -18.48
N LEU A 92 2.13 7.24 -19.21
CA LEU A 92 0.80 7.39 -18.62
C LEU A 92 0.43 6.18 -17.74
N GLY A 93 0.74 4.96 -18.20
CA GLY A 93 0.57 3.74 -17.41
C GLY A 93 1.37 3.77 -16.11
N ALA A 94 2.65 4.12 -16.18
CA ALA A 94 3.51 4.25 -15.00
C ALA A 94 3.00 5.32 -14.02
N CYS A 95 2.49 6.46 -14.52
CA CYS A 95 1.88 7.48 -13.67
C CYS A 95 0.64 6.96 -12.93
N MET A 96 -0.24 6.23 -13.61
CA MET A 96 -1.42 5.63 -12.98
C MET A 96 -1.04 4.61 -11.92
N GLU A 97 -0.03 3.77 -12.19
CA GLU A 97 0.50 2.81 -11.22
C GLU A 97 1.06 3.52 -9.97
N LEU A 98 1.84 4.59 -10.15
CA LEU A 98 2.38 5.37 -9.04
C LEU A 98 1.28 6.04 -8.21
N MET A 99 0.19 6.51 -8.83
CA MET A 99 -0.95 7.04 -8.09
C MET A 99 -1.61 5.97 -7.20
N ILE A 100 -1.78 4.75 -7.73
CA ILE A 100 -2.33 3.63 -6.97
C ILE A 100 -1.42 3.30 -5.77
N VAL A 101 -0.11 3.14 -6.01
CA VAL A 101 0.88 2.85 -4.97
C VAL A 101 0.88 3.94 -3.90
N SER A 102 0.88 5.21 -4.30
CA SER A 102 0.82 6.34 -3.37
C SER A 102 -0.45 6.30 -2.50
N GLY A 103 -1.60 5.94 -3.08
CA GLY A 103 -2.84 5.76 -2.34
C GLY A 103 -2.73 4.66 -1.29
N PHE A 104 -2.22 3.49 -1.66
CA PHE A 104 -2.04 2.38 -0.73
C PHE A 104 -1.06 2.72 0.39
N VAL A 105 0.08 3.36 0.09
CA VAL A 105 1.07 3.71 1.11
C VAL A 105 0.49 4.61 2.20
N VAL A 106 -0.38 5.55 1.84
CA VAL A 106 -0.98 6.51 2.79
C VAL A 106 -2.21 5.94 3.49
N PHE A 107 -3.12 5.33 2.74
CA PHE A 107 -4.43 4.95 3.26
C PHE A 107 -4.47 3.54 3.84
N LEU A 108 -3.60 2.61 3.42
CA LEU A 108 -3.63 1.25 3.91
C LEU A 108 -3.29 1.14 5.41
N PRO A 109 -2.24 1.81 5.94
CA PRO A 109 -2.02 1.81 7.38
C PRO A 109 -3.19 2.43 8.14
N LYS A 110 -3.77 3.52 7.62
CA LYS A 110 -4.93 4.18 8.21
C LYS A 110 -6.17 3.29 8.24
N TYR A 111 -6.39 2.53 7.17
CA TYR A 111 -7.45 1.54 7.08
C TYR A 111 -7.24 0.42 8.10
N LEU A 112 -6.01 -0.08 8.24
CA LEU A 112 -5.70 -1.08 9.26
C LEU A 112 -5.87 -0.56 10.69
N GLU A 113 -5.51 0.70 10.94
CA GLU A 113 -5.75 1.38 12.22
C GLU A 113 -7.25 1.49 12.54
N THR A 114 -8.09 1.83 11.56
CA THR A 114 -9.52 2.09 11.80
C THR A 114 -10.37 0.84 11.81
N GLN A 115 -10.08 -0.12 10.93
CA GLN A 115 -10.85 -1.36 10.82
C GLN A 115 -10.41 -2.38 11.86
N PHE A 116 -9.11 -2.64 11.97
CA PHE A 116 -8.58 -3.67 12.87
C PHE A 116 -8.13 -3.12 14.23
N SER A 117 -8.36 -1.82 14.50
CA SER A 117 -7.95 -1.14 15.74
C SER A 117 -6.47 -1.35 16.10
N LEU A 118 -5.62 -1.55 15.09
CA LEU A 118 -4.20 -1.78 15.30
C LEU A 118 -3.52 -0.48 15.77
N GLY A 119 -2.53 -0.62 16.65
CA GLY A 119 -1.70 0.51 17.04
C GLY A 119 -0.96 1.09 15.82
N LYS A 120 -0.78 2.42 15.77
CA LYS A 120 -0.16 3.15 14.65
C LYS A 120 1.16 2.53 14.16
N SER A 121 2.01 2.09 15.11
CA SER A 121 3.28 1.43 14.80
C SER A 121 3.10 0.03 14.23
N GLN A 122 2.15 -0.76 14.74
CA GLN A 122 1.92 -2.13 14.26
C GLN A 122 1.34 -2.11 12.84
N ALA A 123 0.33 -1.29 12.59
CA ALA A 123 -0.26 -1.12 11.25
C ALA A 123 0.79 -0.74 10.21
N SER A 124 1.65 0.24 10.53
CA SER A 124 2.73 0.69 9.64
C SER A 124 3.77 -0.40 9.38
N VAL A 125 4.14 -1.19 10.40
CA VAL A 125 5.08 -2.31 10.26
C VAL A 125 4.50 -3.42 9.40
N PHE A 126 3.22 -3.78 9.58
CA PHE A 126 2.56 -4.79 8.74
C PHE A 126 2.54 -4.36 7.27
N THR A 127 2.07 -3.15 6.97
CA THR A 127 2.06 -2.64 5.60
C THR A 127 3.45 -2.59 4.99
N GLY A 128 4.45 -2.06 5.71
CA GLY A 128 5.83 -1.97 5.22
C GLY A 128 6.48 -3.34 5.01
N SER A 129 6.28 -4.28 5.95
CA SER A 129 6.88 -5.61 5.89
C SER A 129 6.34 -6.48 4.76
N ILE A 130 5.11 -6.25 4.30
CA ILE A 130 4.53 -6.98 3.17
C ILE A 130 4.89 -6.27 1.85
N ALA A 131 4.73 -4.95 1.79
CA ALA A 131 4.91 -4.18 0.58
C ALA A 131 6.37 -4.16 0.09
N ILE A 132 7.33 -3.96 1.00
CA ILE A 132 8.75 -3.79 0.62
C ILE A 132 9.32 -5.08 0.02
N PRO A 133 9.24 -6.26 0.69
CA PRO A 133 9.74 -7.49 0.11
C PRO A 133 8.97 -7.88 -1.16
N GLY A 134 7.66 -7.64 -1.21
CA GLY A 134 6.84 -7.87 -2.40
C GLY A 134 7.35 -7.07 -3.61
N ALA A 135 7.63 -5.78 -3.42
CA ALA A 135 8.20 -4.93 -4.46
C ALA A 135 9.60 -5.41 -4.89
N CYS A 136 10.48 -5.76 -3.94
CA CYS A 136 11.82 -6.27 -4.26
C CYS A 136 11.76 -7.57 -5.08
N ILE A 137 10.91 -8.52 -4.69
CA ILE A 137 10.71 -9.78 -5.40
C ILE A 137 10.16 -9.52 -6.80
N GLY A 138 9.17 -8.64 -6.93
CA GLY A 138 8.57 -8.28 -8.22
C GLY A 138 9.58 -7.65 -9.19
N ILE A 139 10.37 -6.68 -8.73
CA ILE A 139 11.41 -6.03 -9.54
C ILE A 139 12.48 -7.03 -9.96
N PHE A 140 12.97 -7.85 -9.03
CA PHE A 140 14.00 -8.84 -9.32
C PHE A 140 13.50 -9.91 -10.30
N MET A 141 12.30 -10.44 -10.06
CA MET A 141 11.69 -11.45 -10.91
C MET A 141 11.40 -10.90 -12.31
N GLY A 142 10.85 -9.67 -12.41
CA GLY A 142 10.62 -9.01 -13.70
C GLY A 142 11.91 -8.80 -14.49
N GLY A 143 12.99 -8.33 -13.83
CA GLY A 143 14.30 -8.18 -14.44
C GLY A 143 14.94 -9.51 -14.86
N CYS A 144 14.85 -10.53 -14.01
CA CYS A 144 15.35 -11.87 -14.29
C CYS A 144 14.63 -12.49 -15.49
N LEU A 145 13.30 -12.36 -15.54
CA LEU A 145 12.49 -12.89 -16.64
C LEU A 145 12.80 -12.19 -17.96
N LEU A 146 12.97 -10.85 -17.94
CA LEU A 146 13.34 -10.08 -19.13
C LEU A 146 14.73 -10.49 -19.66
N LYS A 147 15.67 -10.76 -18.75
CA LYS A 147 17.03 -11.22 -19.08
C LYS A 147 17.04 -12.67 -19.59
N ARG A 148 16.28 -13.57 -18.98
CA ARG A 148 16.20 -15.00 -19.36
C ARG A 148 15.54 -15.20 -20.70
N LEU A 149 14.51 -14.42 -21.02
CA LEU A 149 13.73 -14.56 -22.24
C LEU A 149 14.27 -13.76 -23.43
N GLU A 150 15.33 -12.97 -23.23
CA GLU A 150 15.95 -12.09 -24.25
C GLU A 150 14.90 -11.34 -25.09
N LEU A 151 13.86 -10.82 -24.41
CA LEU A 151 12.68 -10.33 -25.10
C LEU A 151 13.02 -9.09 -25.94
N ARG A 152 12.68 -9.16 -27.23
CA ARG A 152 12.67 -7.98 -28.10
C ARG A 152 11.75 -6.90 -27.52
N PRO A 153 11.96 -5.60 -27.81
CA PRO A 153 11.16 -4.51 -27.26
C PRO A 153 9.65 -4.69 -27.40
N LYS A 154 9.20 -5.29 -28.52
CA LYS A 154 7.79 -5.64 -28.74
C LYS A 154 7.29 -6.71 -27.77
N GLY A 155 8.09 -7.74 -27.49
CA GLY A 155 7.76 -8.79 -26.53
C GLY A 155 7.77 -8.31 -25.08
N ALA A 156 8.67 -7.36 -24.74
CA ALA A 156 8.69 -6.72 -23.43
C ALA A 156 7.39 -5.94 -23.15
N VAL A 157 6.91 -5.15 -24.12
CA VAL A 157 5.64 -4.42 -23.98
C VAL A 157 4.46 -5.39 -23.87
N GLN A 158 4.44 -6.47 -24.66
CA GLN A 158 3.38 -7.48 -24.57
C GLN A 158 3.37 -8.20 -23.21
N PHE A 159 4.54 -8.50 -22.65
CA PHE A 159 4.67 -9.07 -21.32
C PHE A 159 4.11 -8.13 -20.24
N VAL A 160 4.44 -6.84 -20.29
CA VAL A 160 3.90 -5.83 -19.37
C VAL A 160 2.37 -5.72 -19.47
N LEU A 161 1.81 -5.77 -20.68
CA LEU A 161 0.35 -5.75 -20.88
C LEU A 161 -0.34 -7.00 -20.32
N ILE A 162 0.24 -8.19 -20.54
CA ILE A 162 -0.28 -9.45 -19.98
C ILE A 162 -0.21 -9.39 -18.44
N SER A 163 0.92 -8.97 -17.87
CA SER A 163 1.10 -8.85 -16.43
C SER A 163 0.09 -7.88 -15.80
N ASN A 164 -0.14 -6.72 -16.41
CA ASN A 164 -1.14 -5.75 -15.93
C ASN A 164 -2.56 -6.31 -16.03
N THR A 165 -2.89 -7.01 -17.11
CA THR A 165 -4.19 -7.67 -17.26
C THR A 165 -4.42 -8.70 -16.16
N ILE A 166 -3.42 -9.55 -15.88
CA ILE A 166 -3.48 -10.54 -14.80
C ILE A 166 -3.66 -9.86 -13.43
N CYS A 167 -2.93 -8.78 -13.16
CA CYS A 167 -3.06 -8.02 -11.91
C CYS A 167 -4.48 -7.46 -11.76
N LEU A 168 -5.03 -6.85 -12.82
CA LEU A 168 -6.40 -6.32 -12.81
C LEU A 168 -7.43 -7.41 -12.56
N SER A 169 -7.26 -8.59 -13.18
CA SER A 169 -8.13 -9.74 -12.93
C SER A 169 -8.02 -10.24 -11.49
N CYS A 170 -6.83 -10.33 -10.92
CA CYS A 170 -6.64 -10.69 -9.51
C CYS A 170 -7.32 -9.68 -8.57
N TYR A 171 -7.18 -8.38 -8.82
CA TYR A 171 -7.89 -7.36 -8.03
C TYR A 171 -9.40 -7.49 -8.13
N ALA A 172 -9.94 -7.79 -9.32
CA ALA A 172 -11.37 -8.04 -9.49
C ALA A 172 -11.83 -9.29 -8.71
N LEU A 173 -11.03 -10.36 -8.69
CA LEU A 173 -11.34 -11.58 -7.93
C LEU A 173 -11.37 -11.33 -6.41
N LEU A 174 -10.51 -10.44 -5.89
CA LEU A 174 -10.52 -10.08 -4.47
C LEU A 174 -11.85 -9.45 -4.02
N PHE A 175 -12.59 -8.78 -4.91
CA PHE A 175 -13.94 -8.30 -4.59
C PHE A 175 -14.95 -9.44 -4.38
N PHE A 176 -14.74 -10.60 -5.03
CA PHE A 176 -15.62 -11.76 -4.90
C PHE A 176 -15.22 -12.67 -3.73
N LEU A 177 -13.97 -12.64 -3.29
CA LEU A 177 -13.44 -13.40 -2.15
C LEU A 177 -13.59 -12.65 -0.80
N GLY A 178 -14.64 -11.84 -0.66
CA GLY A 178 -14.87 -11.04 0.54
C GLY A 178 -14.95 -11.90 1.81
N CYS A 179 -14.31 -11.44 2.88
CA CYS A 179 -14.57 -11.93 4.23
C CYS A 179 -15.81 -11.25 4.81
N ASP A 180 -16.41 -11.87 5.83
CA ASP A 180 -17.50 -11.25 6.57
C ASP A 180 -17.04 -9.91 7.16
N ASN A 181 -17.86 -8.87 6.97
CA ASN A 181 -17.61 -7.55 7.58
C ASN A 181 -17.57 -7.67 9.11
N ILE A 182 -16.77 -6.80 9.74
CA ILE A 182 -16.67 -6.74 11.21
C ILE A 182 -18.08 -6.58 11.79
N LYS A 183 -18.41 -7.47 12.73
CA LYS A 183 -19.72 -7.54 13.38
C LYS A 183 -19.81 -6.46 14.46
N MET A 184 -20.18 -5.25 14.05
CA MET A 184 -20.40 -4.12 14.95
C MET A 184 -21.88 -4.00 15.35
N ALA A 185 -22.13 -3.89 16.65
CA ALA A 185 -23.47 -3.71 17.20
C ALA A 185 -24.00 -2.30 16.90
N GLY A 186 -25.20 -2.21 16.30
CA GLY A 186 -25.88 -0.97 15.92
C GLY A 186 -25.59 -0.49 14.48
N THR A 187 -24.63 -1.10 13.79
CA THR A 187 -24.28 -0.79 12.39
C THR A 187 -24.45 -2.00 11.48
N THR A 188 -23.68 -3.06 11.70
CA THR A 188 -23.72 -4.30 10.89
C THR A 188 -24.72 -5.32 11.46
N ILE A 189 -24.95 -5.30 12.78
CA ILE A 189 -25.90 -6.18 13.47
C ILE A 189 -26.71 -5.36 14.47
N PRO A 190 -28.05 -5.47 14.52
CA PRO A 190 -28.86 -4.75 15.50
C PRO A 190 -28.62 -5.26 16.94
N TYR A 191 -28.67 -4.36 17.93
CA TYR A 191 -28.58 -4.72 19.35
C TYR A 191 -29.74 -5.60 19.84
N THR A 192 -30.88 -5.56 19.15
CA THR A 192 -32.08 -6.32 19.50
C THR A 192 -32.57 -7.03 18.25
N ASN A 193 -32.98 -8.29 18.41
CA ASN A 193 -33.46 -9.16 17.35
C ASN A 193 -34.89 -8.78 16.90
N ASN A 194 -35.10 -7.50 16.58
CA ASN A 194 -36.36 -7.01 16.03
C ASN A 194 -36.28 -7.06 14.50
N SER A 195 -37.11 -7.91 13.92
CA SER A 195 -37.17 -8.31 12.50
C SER A 195 -37.64 -7.22 11.52
N ASN A 196 -37.60 -5.94 11.88
CA ASN A 196 -38.12 -4.83 11.07
C ASN A 196 -37.13 -3.65 11.00
N LEU A 197 -35.86 -3.91 10.69
CA LEU A 197 -34.89 -2.84 10.44
C LEU A 197 -34.53 -2.79 8.96
N GLU A 198 -34.89 -1.66 8.33
CA GLU A 198 -34.43 -1.25 7.01
C GLU A 198 -32.88 -1.34 6.95
N PRO A 199 -32.29 -1.88 5.88
CA PRO A 199 -30.89 -2.36 5.86
C PRO A 199 -29.79 -1.27 5.94
N PHE A 200 -30.08 -0.03 6.32
CA PHE A 200 -29.09 1.06 6.30
C PHE A 200 -29.25 2.12 7.41
N LYS A 201 -30.08 1.88 8.43
CA LYS A 201 -30.23 2.85 9.53
C LYS A 201 -29.34 2.48 10.71
N VAL A 202 -28.21 3.17 10.83
CA VAL A 202 -27.31 3.07 11.99
C VAL A 202 -28.07 3.52 13.23
N ASN A 203 -28.20 2.63 14.23
CA ASN A 203 -28.81 2.92 15.52
C ASN A 203 -27.94 2.29 16.62
N LEU A 204 -27.12 3.12 17.25
CA LEU A 204 -26.23 2.68 18.32
C LEU A 204 -26.93 2.60 19.69
N THR A 205 -28.17 3.08 19.80
CA THR A 205 -28.93 3.12 21.05
C THR A 205 -29.85 1.91 21.18
N ALA A 206 -29.82 1.26 22.35
CA ALA A 206 -30.61 0.09 22.72
C ALA A 206 -31.03 0.15 24.20
N ALA A 207 -31.98 -0.69 24.61
CA ALA A 207 -32.45 -0.73 26.00
C ALA A 207 -31.33 -0.97 27.02
N CYS A 208 -30.27 -1.70 26.63
CA CYS A 208 -29.14 -2.03 27.49
C CYS A 208 -28.13 -0.87 27.68
N ASN A 209 -28.09 0.13 26.79
CA ASN A 209 -27.18 1.28 26.88
C ASN A 209 -27.91 2.63 27.03
N PHE A 210 -29.24 2.65 26.97
CA PHE A 210 -30.07 3.85 27.06
C PHE A 210 -29.82 4.68 28.33
N ASN A 211 -29.50 4.02 29.45
CA ASN A 211 -29.24 4.68 30.73
C ASN A 211 -27.85 5.33 30.84
N CYS A 212 -26.97 5.12 29.86
CA CYS A 212 -25.58 5.57 29.93
C CYS A 212 -25.32 6.93 29.25
N LEU A 213 -26.32 7.53 28.58
CA LEU A 213 -26.20 8.85 27.90
C LEU A 213 -24.95 8.95 27.00
N CYS A 214 -24.72 7.94 26.17
CA CYS A 214 -23.50 7.84 25.37
C CYS A 214 -23.40 8.96 24.32
N THR A 215 -22.20 9.52 24.14
CA THR A 215 -21.90 10.44 23.05
C THR A 215 -21.59 9.65 21.77
N GLU A 216 -22.19 10.03 20.65
CA GLU A 216 -21.90 9.42 19.34
C GLU A 216 -20.63 10.01 18.67
N THR A 217 -19.95 10.94 19.34
CA THR A 217 -18.77 11.63 18.82
C THR A 217 -17.45 10.96 19.20
N ASP A 218 -17.41 10.24 20.33
CA ASP A 218 -16.18 9.67 20.88
C ASP A 218 -16.11 8.17 20.61
N MET A 219 -15.37 7.79 19.56
CA MET A 219 -15.20 6.40 19.13
C MET A 219 -14.05 5.73 19.89
N GLU A 220 -14.37 4.72 20.70
CA GLU A 220 -13.39 3.90 21.43
C GLU A 220 -13.81 2.42 21.33
N PRO A 221 -13.53 1.74 20.20
CA PRO A 221 -14.11 0.43 19.94
C PRO A 221 -13.67 -0.60 20.99
N VAL A 222 -14.63 -1.39 21.46
CA VAL A 222 -14.39 -2.48 22.43
C VAL A 222 -14.96 -3.78 21.91
N CYS A 223 -14.23 -4.87 22.14
CA CYS A 223 -14.59 -6.23 21.77
C CYS A 223 -15.25 -6.91 22.96
N GLY A 224 -16.50 -7.36 22.81
CA GLY A 224 -17.17 -8.18 23.81
C GLY A 224 -16.84 -9.66 23.69
N ASN A 225 -16.91 -10.35 24.82
CA ASN A 225 -16.71 -11.81 24.89
C ASN A 225 -17.68 -12.62 23.99
N ASN A 226 -18.75 -12.00 23.51
CA ASN A 226 -19.70 -12.54 22.54
C ASN A 226 -19.24 -12.42 21.07
N GLY A 227 -18.03 -11.90 20.82
CA GLY A 227 -17.47 -11.72 19.48
C GLY A 227 -18.03 -10.51 18.71
N LEU A 228 -18.77 -9.62 19.38
CA LEU A 228 -19.29 -8.38 18.81
C LEU A 228 -18.41 -7.18 19.19
N THR A 229 -18.21 -6.26 18.25
CA THR A 229 -17.53 -4.98 18.51
C THR A 229 -18.56 -3.89 18.79
N TYR A 230 -18.32 -3.07 19.80
CA TYR A 230 -19.18 -1.95 20.21
C TYR A 230 -18.45 -0.62 19.96
N PHE A 231 -19.19 0.45 19.65
CA PHE A 231 -18.61 1.76 19.33
C PHE A 231 -17.81 2.41 20.47
N SER A 232 -18.19 2.12 21.71
CA SER A 232 -17.52 2.58 22.93
C SER A 232 -17.85 1.64 24.10
N PRO A 233 -17.11 1.73 25.24
CA PRO A 233 -17.49 1.03 26.47
C PRO A 233 -18.91 1.40 26.96
N CYS A 234 -19.33 2.65 26.77
CA CYS A 234 -20.67 3.13 27.11
C CYS A 234 -21.75 2.44 26.27
N HIS A 235 -21.50 2.31 24.97
CA HIS A 235 -22.40 1.66 24.03
C HIS A 235 -22.52 0.14 24.29
N ALA A 236 -21.52 -0.48 24.93
CA ALA A 236 -21.58 -1.84 25.46
C ALA A 236 -22.33 -1.95 26.81
N GLY A 237 -22.72 -0.84 27.43
CA GLY A 237 -23.43 -0.78 28.71
C GLY A 237 -22.57 -1.17 29.92
N CYS A 238 -21.27 -0.94 29.87
CA CYS A 238 -20.34 -1.32 30.95
C CYS A 238 -20.40 -0.33 32.12
N ALA A 239 -20.62 -0.85 33.34
CA ALA A 239 -20.70 -0.06 34.57
C ALA A 239 -19.41 -0.07 35.41
N ALA A 240 -18.46 -0.96 35.11
CA ALA A 240 -17.22 -1.10 35.86
C ALA A 240 -16.00 -1.19 34.94
N PHE A 241 -14.84 -0.70 35.42
CA PHE A 241 -13.55 -0.86 34.75
C PHE A 241 -12.58 -1.58 35.69
N SER A 242 -11.83 -2.54 35.16
CA SER A 242 -10.88 -3.36 35.93
C SER A 242 -9.42 -2.97 35.63
N SER A 243 -9.15 -2.51 34.40
CA SER A 243 -7.84 -1.98 33.99
C SER A 243 -8.02 -0.89 32.92
N ARG A 244 -6.91 -0.31 32.42
CA ARG A 244 -6.95 0.75 31.39
C ARG A 244 -7.59 0.30 30.07
N SER A 245 -7.79 -1.00 29.85
CA SER A 245 -8.39 -1.56 28.63
C SER A 245 -9.36 -2.73 28.89
N ASN A 246 -9.71 -3.04 30.14
CA ASN A 246 -10.70 -4.08 30.46
C ASN A 246 -11.89 -3.46 31.20
N PHE A 247 -13.06 -3.56 30.61
CA PHE A 247 -14.33 -3.14 31.22
C PHE A 247 -15.17 -4.36 31.54
N THR A 248 -15.92 -4.30 32.63
CA THR A 248 -16.73 -5.41 33.15
C THR A 248 -18.14 -4.91 33.47
N ASN A 249 -19.05 -5.86 33.71
CA ASN A 249 -20.46 -5.58 34.00
C ASN A 249 -21.14 -4.83 32.85
N CYS A 250 -21.00 -5.37 31.63
CA CYS A 250 -21.54 -4.81 30.40
C CYS A 250 -22.93 -5.35 30.09
N ALA A 251 -23.96 -4.51 30.18
CA ALA A 251 -25.36 -4.90 30.02
C ALA A 251 -25.73 -5.34 28.60
N CYS A 252 -25.01 -4.88 27.56
CA CYS A 252 -25.28 -5.23 26.17
C CYS A 252 -24.51 -6.48 25.68
N VAL A 253 -23.70 -7.10 26.55
CA VAL A 253 -22.91 -8.29 26.22
C VAL A 253 -23.59 -9.50 26.87
N HIS A 254 -24.44 -10.18 26.10
CA HIS A 254 -25.10 -11.39 26.56
C HIS A 254 -24.22 -12.61 26.31
N GLU A 255 -23.77 -13.28 27.38
CA GLU A 255 -23.06 -14.55 27.29
C GLU A 255 -24.05 -15.71 27.07
N ASN A 256 -23.71 -16.63 26.17
CA ASN A 256 -24.41 -17.89 26.03
C ASN A 256 -23.96 -18.85 27.15
N SER A 257 -24.47 -18.63 28.36
CA SER A 257 -24.55 -19.57 29.49
C SER A 257 -23.52 -20.71 29.49
N ARG A 258 -22.26 -20.45 29.86
CA ARG A 258 -21.33 -21.49 30.37
C ARG A 258 -20.06 -21.02 31.07
N ASP A 259 -19.73 -19.73 31.06
CA ASP A 259 -18.74 -19.18 31.99
C ASP A 259 -19.43 -18.14 32.87
N VAL A 260 -19.45 -18.37 34.18
CA VAL A 260 -19.85 -17.37 35.17
C VAL A 260 -18.65 -16.46 35.36
N GLY A 261 -18.34 -15.66 34.34
CA GLY A 261 -17.26 -14.69 34.32
C GLY A 261 -17.83 -13.38 33.79
N ALA A 262 -17.94 -12.38 34.68
CA ALA A 262 -18.53 -11.07 34.41
C ALA A 262 -18.36 -10.61 32.95
N ALA A 263 -19.47 -10.38 32.24
CA ALA A 263 -19.51 -9.85 30.88
C ALA A 263 -18.48 -8.72 30.72
N ALA A 264 -17.42 -9.02 29.99
CA ALA A 264 -16.25 -8.18 29.87
C ALA A 264 -16.04 -7.78 28.42
N VAL A 265 -15.54 -6.57 28.23
CA VAL A 265 -15.06 -6.07 26.95
C VAL A 265 -13.61 -5.63 27.09
N VAL A 266 -12.81 -5.88 26.06
CA VAL A 266 -11.42 -5.45 25.98
C VAL A 266 -11.31 -4.33 24.95
N GLY A 267 -10.48 -3.32 25.24
CA GLY A 267 -10.19 -2.23 24.31
C GLY A 267 -9.58 -2.75 23.01
N GLY A 268 -10.18 -2.38 21.88
CA GLY A 268 -9.84 -2.87 20.54
C GLY A 268 -11.06 -3.44 19.79
N ALA A 269 -10.96 -3.55 18.47
CA ALA A 269 -11.92 -4.28 17.63
C ALA A 269 -11.50 -5.76 17.50
N SER A 270 -12.49 -6.65 17.32
CA SER A 270 -12.28 -8.09 17.06
C SER A 270 -11.66 -8.37 15.70
#